data_AF-A0A6B3HE62-F1
#
_entry.id   AF-A0A6B3HE62-F1
#
_cell.length_a   1.000
_cell.length_b   1.000
_cell.length_c   1.000
_cell.angle_alpha   90.00
_cell.angle_beta   90.00
_cell.angle_gamma   90.00
#
_symmetry.space_group_name_H-M   'P 1'
#
loop_
_entity.id
_entity.type
_entity.pdbx_description
1 polymer ?
#
loop_
_entity_poly.entity_id
_entity_poly.type
_entity_poly.pdbx_seq_one_letter_code
_entity_poly.pdbx_strand_id
1 'polypeptide(L)' 'AVLHGELERGYRSAVIFTFGGGNNEIQREIISWIGLGMPRVRR' A
#
# COMPACT_ATOMS: atom_id res chain seq x y z
N ALA A 1 0.10 -20.72 -23.29
CA ALA A 1 0.55 -19.36 -22.92
C ALA A 1 1.72 -19.47 -21.95
N VAL A 2 2.79 -18.67 -22.12
CA VAL A 2 4.08 -18.82 -21.40
C VAL A 2 3.97 -18.69 -19.88
N LEU A 3 2.99 -17.92 -19.37
CA LEU A 3 2.90 -17.56 -17.96
C LEU A 3 1.84 -18.33 -17.17
N HIS A 4 1.17 -19.34 -17.75
CA HIS A 4 0.19 -20.19 -17.04
C HIS A 4 -0.88 -19.46 -16.19
N GLY A 5 -1.21 -18.20 -16.51
CA GLY A 5 -2.16 -17.38 -15.73
C GLY A 5 -1.58 -16.75 -14.46
N GLU A 6 -0.29 -16.93 -14.16
CA GLU A 6 0.40 -16.40 -12.98
C GLU A 6 0.30 -14.87 -12.88
N LEU A 7 0.45 -14.17 -14.01
CA LEU A 7 0.34 -12.71 -14.07
C LEU A 7 -1.05 -12.22 -13.66
N GLU A 8 -2.09 -12.89 -14.14
CA GLU A 8 -3.48 -12.51 -13.87
C GLU A 8 -3.83 -12.77 -12.40
N ARG A 9 -3.40 -13.91 -11.85
CA ARG A 9 -3.54 -14.20 -10.41
C ARG A 9 -2.82 -13.17 -9.56
N GLY A 10 -1.56 -12.85 -9.89
CA GLY A 10 -0.78 -11.84 -9.17
C GLY A 10 -1.42 -10.46 -9.20
N TYR A 11 -1.91 -10.03 -10.37
CA TYR A 11 -2.59 -8.75 -10.53
C TYR A 11 -3.86 -8.65 -9.67
N ARG A 12 -4.73 -9.68 -9.68
CA ARG A 12 -5.94 -9.70 -8.83
C ARG A 12 -5.61 -9.67 -7.34
N SER A 13 -4.56 -10.37 -6.91
CA SER A 13 -4.12 -10.38 -5.51
C SER A 13 -3.47 -9.08 -5.06
N ALA A 14 -2.82 -8.35 -5.98
CA ALA A 14 -2.01 -7.17 -5.65
C ALA A 14 -2.81 -6.05 -4.97
N VAL A 15 -4.11 -5.95 -5.27
CA VAL A 15 -5.00 -4.92 -4.72
C VAL A 15 -5.06 -4.98 -3.19
N ILE A 16 -4.97 -6.18 -2.58
CA ILE A 16 -4.99 -6.33 -1.12
C ILE A 16 -3.76 -5.68 -0.47
N PHE A 17 -2.63 -5.56 -1.17
CA PHE A 17 -1.43 -4.93 -0.60
C PHE A 17 -1.50 -3.40 -0.49
N THR A 18 -2.52 -2.75 -1.04
CA THR A 18 -2.68 -1.30 -0.91
C THR A 18 -3.41 -0.90 0.37
N PHE A 19 -4.20 -1.81 0.95
CA PHE A 19 -5.00 -1.58 2.14
C PHE A 19 -4.76 -2.58 3.28
N GLY A 20 -4.37 -3.82 2.95
CA GLY A 20 -4.07 -4.87 3.91
C GLY A 20 -2.81 -4.59 4.70
N GLY A 21 -2.85 -4.79 6.03
CA GLY A 21 -1.72 -4.44 6.91
C GLY A 21 -1.56 -2.93 7.16
N GLY A 22 -2.54 -2.13 6.72
CA GLY A 22 -2.57 -0.68 6.91
C GLY A 22 -2.58 0.03 5.56
N ASN A 23 -3.61 0.85 5.35
CA ASN A 23 -3.84 1.55 4.10
C ASN A 23 -2.71 2.51 3.73
N ASN A 24 -2.38 2.58 2.43
CA ASN A 24 -1.28 3.37 1.92
C ASN A 24 -1.35 4.85 2.32
N GLU A 25 -2.54 5.44 2.40
CA GLU A 25 -2.74 6.81 2.89
C GLU A 25 -2.28 6.96 4.34
N ILE A 26 -2.60 6.01 5.20
CA ILE A 26 -2.22 6.02 6.62
C ILE A 26 -0.72 5.78 6.76
N GLN A 27 -0.17 4.84 5.98
CA GLN A 27 1.27 4.58 5.99
C GLN A 27 2.06 5.82 5.52
N ARG A 28 1.60 6.51 4.46
CA ARG A 28 2.21 7.78 4.02
C ARG A 28 2.14 8.85 5.12
N GLU A 29 1.07 8.93 5.89
CA GLU A 29 0.99 9.85 7.03
C GLU A 29 1.95 9.49 8.15
N ILE A 30 2.13 8.20 8.44
CA ILE A 30 3.12 7.73 9.41
C ILE A 30 4.53 8.11 8.93
N ILE A 31 4.84 7.90 7.65
CA ILE A 31 6.13 8.31 7.07
C ILE A 31 6.31 9.82 7.16
N SER A 32 5.33 10.63 6.79
CA SER A 32 5.42 12.09 6.87
C SER A 32 5.60 12.57 8.32
N TRP A 33 4.85 12.02 9.27
CA TRP A 33 4.91 12.43 10.66
C TRP A 33 6.17 11.95 11.37
N ILE A 34 6.44 10.65 11.33
CA ILE A 34 7.53 10.02 12.09
C ILE A 34 8.83 10.06 11.30
N GLY A 35 8.78 9.72 10.02
CA GLY A 35 9.96 9.63 9.17
C GLY A 35 10.51 10.99 8.72
N LEU A 36 9.62 11.94 8.43
CA LEU A 36 10.00 13.28 7.94
C LEU A 36 9.82 14.40 8.97
N GLY A 37 9.30 14.10 10.16
CA GLY A 37 9.11 15.09 11.23
C GLY A 37 8.05 16.16 10.93
N MET A 38 7.16 15.93 9.97
CA MET A 38 6.10 16.88 9.63
C MET A 38 5.03 16.90 10.73
N PRO A 39 4.35 18.04 10.94
CA PRO A 39 3.20 18.09 11.84
C PRO A 39 2.14 17.06 11.43
N ARG A 40 1.59 16.36 12.42
CA ARG A 40 0.54 15.36 12.19
C ARG A 40 -0.72 16.05 11.65
N VAL A 41 -1.22 15.57 10.51
CA VAL A 41 -2.50 16.03 9.95
C VAL A 41 -3.61 15.68 10.96
N ARG A 42 -4.37 16.70 11.39
CA ARG A 42 -5.61 16.49 12.15
C ARG A 42 -6.73 16.15 11.17
N ARG A 43 -7.44 15.07 11.45
CA ARG A 43 -8.69 14.67 10.79
C ARG A 43 -9.79 14.64 11.83
#